data_AF-A0A5B7C724-F1
#
_entry.id   AF-A0A5B7C724-F1
#
_cell.length_a   1.000
_cell.length_b   1.000
_cell.length_c   1.000
_cell.angle_alpha   90.00
_cell.angle_beta   90.00
_cell.angle_gamma   90.00
#
_symmetry.space_group_name_H-M   'P 1'
#
loop_
_entity.id
_entity.type
_entity.pdbx_description
1 polymer ?
#
loop_
_entity_poly.entity_id
_entity_poly.type
_entity_poly.pdbx_seq_one_letter_code
_entity_poly.pdbx_strand_id
1 'polypeptide(L)'
;KLPAAFYRIQDVEAQRFVGKCLETASKRPSARELLMDPFLASDEEEILPIIPTEPIQSSTPNGTLLVNMPPLLDDSRRCTDMTITGTMNPEDDTIFLKVKISNKDG
;
A
#
# COMPACT_ATOMS: atom_id res chain seq x y z
N LYS A 1 -17.96 19.82 -1.39
CA LYS A 1 -16.87 20.73 -1.81
C LYS A 1 -15.58 19.91 -1.84
N LEU A 2 -14.80 19.97 -2.93
CA LEU A 2 -13.55 19.21 -3.04
C LEU A 2 -12.38 19.93 -2.34
N PRO A 3 -11.37 19.21 -1.82
CA PRO A 3 -10.17 19.80 -1.25
C PRO A 3 -9.41 20.64 -2.29
N ALA A 4 -8.76 21.74 -1.87
CA ALA A 4 -8.00 22.61 -2.78
C ALA A 4 -6.87 21.87 -3.53
N ALA A 5 -6.30 20.84 -2.91
CA ALA A 5 -5.28 19.99 -3.53
C ALA A 5 -5.77 19.26 -4.79
N PHE A 6 -7.07 18.98 -4.91
CA PHE A 6 -7.66 18.33 -6.08
C PHE A 6 -7.39 19.11 -7.37
N TYR A 7 -7.47 20.44 -7.31
CA TYR A 7 -7.25 21.32 -8.45
C TYR A 7 -5.77 21.52 -8.81
N ARG A 8 -4.84 20.96 -8.01
CA ARG A 8 -3.40 21.02 -8.25
C ARG A 8 -2.88 19.80 -9.02
N ILE A 9 -3.73 18.78 -9.22
CA ILE A 9 -3.38 17.61 -10.03
C ILE A 9 -3.27 18.07 -11.49
N GLN A 10 -2.08 17.89 -12.08
CA GLN A 10 -1.79 18.34 -13.45
C GLN A 10 -2.28 17.34 -14.50
N ASP A 11 -2.15 16.05 -14.19
CA ASP A 11 -2.62 14.99 -15.06
C ASP A 11 -4.16 14.96 -15.06
N VAL A 12 -4.74 15.13 -16.24
CA VAL A 12 -6.19 15.24 -16.42
C VAL A 12 -6.88 13.91 -16.12
N GLU A 13 -6.24 12.79 -16.44
CA GLU A 13 -6.79 11.46 -16.21
C GLU A 13 -6.75 11.11 -14.72
N ALA A 14 -5.62 11.37 -14.06
CA ALA A 14 -5.48 11.22 -12.61
C ALA A 14 -6.47 12.11 -11.85
N GLN A 15 -6.66 13.37 -12.28
CA GLN A 15 -7.62 14.26 -11.65
C GLN A 15 -9.05 13.75 -11.80
N ARG A 16 -9.41 13.18 -12.96
CA ARG A 16 -10.74 12.55 -13.15
C ARG A 16 -10.91 11.33 -12.27
N PHE A 17 -9.92 10.44 -12.20
CA PHE A 17 -9.94 9.25 -11.36
C PHE A 17 -10.11 9.61 -9.87
N VAL A 18 -9.27 10.51 -9.36
CA VAL A 18 -9.37 10.99 -7.97
C VAL A 18 -10.72 11.66 -7.71
N GLY A 19 -11.31 12.31 -8.71
CA GLY A 19 -12.66 12.89 -8.63
C GLY A 19 -13.73 11.85 -8.32
N LYS A 20 -13.67 10.68 -8.96
CA LYS A 20 -14.59 9.55 -8.70
C LYS A 20 -14.49 9.07 -7.24
N CYS A 21 -13.28 9.03 -6.69
CA CYS A 21 -13.04 8.65 -5.29
C CYS A 21 -13.56 9.67 -4.27
N LEU A 22 -13.58 10.96 -4.64
CA LEU A 22 -13.99 12.05 -3.76
C LEU A 22 -15.49 12.38 -3.82
N GLU A 23 -16.27 11.65 -4.63
CA GLU A 23 -17.72 11.76 -4.67
C GLU A 23 -18.36 11.48 -3.31
N THR A 24 -19.59 11.98 -3.15
CA THR A 24 -20.43 11.68 -1.98
C THR A 24 -20.67 10.19 -1.86
N ALA A 25 -20.78 9.67 -0.64
CA ALA A 25 -20.84 8.23 -0.38
C ALA A 25 -21.93 7.49 -1.19
N SER A 26 -23.06 8.14 -1.48
CA SER A 26 -24.16 7.56 -2.27
C SER A 26 -23.88 7.47 -3.78
N LYS A 27 -22.89 8.22 -4.30
CA LYS A 27 -22.51 8.27 -5.71
C LYS A 27 -21.11 7.73 -5.97
N ARG A 28 -20.35 7.45 -4.91
CA ARG A 28 -18.99 6.94 -5.00
C ARG A 28 -19.03 5.51 -5.56
N PRO A 29 -18.29 5.21 -6.64
CA PRO A 29 -18.17 3.85 -7.14
C PRO A 29 -17.56 2.93 -6.08
N SER A 30 -17.89 1.65 -6.14
CA SER A 30 -17.25 0.64 -5.31
C SER A 30 -15.77 0.51 -5.64
N ALA A 31 -14.99 -0.04 -4.71
CA ALA A 31 -13.58 -0.33 -4.96
C ALA A 31 -13.38 -1.22 -6.19
N ARG A 32 -14.27 -2.20 -6.40
CA ARG A 32 -14.24 -3.08 -7.57
C ARG A 32 -14.40 -2.31 -8.88
N GLU A 33 -15.30 -1.33 -8.93
CA GLU A 33 -15.51 -0.52 -10.13
C GLU A 33 -14.34 0.43 -10.37
N LEU A 34 -13.77 1.01 -9.32
CA LEU A 34 -12.57 1.87 -9.43
C LEU A 34 -11.35 1.09 -9.96
N LEU A 35 -11.19 -0.18 -9.59
CA LEU A 35 -10.11 -1.04 -10.08
C LEU A 35 -10.21 -1.37 -11.58
N MET A 36 -11.39 -1.22 -12.19
CA MET A 36 -11.60 -1.43 -13.62
C MET A 36 -11.47 -0.13 -14.43
N ASP A 37 -11.04 0.96 -13.78
CA ASP A 37 -10.84 2.25 -14.44
C ASP A 37 -9.60 2.20 -15.36
N PRO A 38 -9.69 2.68 -16.61
CA PRO A 38 -8.55 2.74 -17.53
C PRO A 38 -7.32 3.47 -16.96
N PHE A 39 -7.53 4.43 -16.06
CA PHE A 39 -6.42 5.10 -15.38
C PHE A 39 -5.51 4.13 -14.61
N LEU A 40 -6.06 3.00 -14.15
CA LEU A 40 -5.32 1.95 -13.44
C LEU A 40 -4.94 0.77 -14.34
N ALA A 41 -5.35 0.78 -15.62
CA ALA A 41 -4.94 -0.26 -16.54
C ALA A 41 -3.42 -0.16 -16.75
N SER A 42 -2.71 -1.23 -16.43
CA SER A 42 -1.33 -1.40 -16.87
C SER A 42 -1.33 -1.73 -18.36
N ASP A 43 -0.35 -1.21 -19.12
CA ASP A 43 -0.04 -1.74 -20.44
C ASP A 43 0.58 -3.13 -20.25
N GLU A 44 -0.27 -4.16 -20.14
CA GLU A 44 0.13 -5.56 -19.95
C GLU A 44 0.78 -6.16 -21.21
N GLU A 45 1.04 -5.37 -22.26
CA GLU A 45 1.52 -5.86 -23.55
C GLU A 45 3.04 -6.12 -23.63
N GLU A 46 3.84 -5.83 -22.58
CA GLU A 46 5.28 -6.17 -22.56
C GLU A 46 5.73 -7.12 -21.44
N ILE A 47 4.82 -7.85 -20.80
CA ILE A 47 5.23 -8.97 -19.94
C ILE A 47 5.30 -10.24 -20.78
N LEU A 48 6.47 -10.50 -21.37
CA LEU A 48 6.80 -11.81 -21.94
C LEU A 48 6.49 -12.91 -20.90
N PRO A 49 5.88 -14.03 -21.30
CA PRO A 49 5.27 -14.97 -20.36
C PRO A 49 6.37 -15.76 -19.64
N ILE A 50 6.65 -15.42 -18.39
CA ILE A 50 7.27 -16.37 -17.45
C ILE A 50 6.14 -17.28 -16.99
N ILE A 51 5.93 -18.35 -17.74
CA ILE A 51 5.18 -19.52 -17.29
C ILE A 51 5.98 -20.13 -16.13
N PRO A 52 5.35 -20.32 -14.97
CA PRO A 52 5.36 -21.67 -14.41
C PRO A 52 3.94 -22.19 -14.35
N THR A 53 3.63 -23.10 -15.27
CA THR A 53 2.63 -24.14 -15.09
C THR A 53 2.99 -24.87 -13.80
N GLU A 54 2.10 -24.84 -12.82
CA GLU A 54 1.48 -26.04 -12.22
C GLU A 54 0.69 -25.66 -10.94
N PRO A 55 -0.38 -26.41 -10.63
CA PRO A 55 -1.52 -25.95 -9.85
C PRO A 55 -1.30 -26.01 -8.34
N ILE A 56 -2.07 -25.15 -7.66
CA ILE A 56 -2.29 -25.08 -6.22
C ILE A 56 -2.47 -26.49 -5.63
N GLN A 57 -1.52 -26.91 -4.80
CA GLN A 57 -1.72 -27.97 -3.82
C GLN A 57 -1.36 -27.45 -2.42
N SER A 58 -2.39 -27.39 -1.60
CA SER A 58 -2.38 -27.12 -0.18
C SER A 58 -1.47 -28.06 0.62
N SER A 59 -1.03 -27.56 1.78
CA SER A 59 -0.62 -28.25 3.03
C SER A 59 0.89 -28.27 3.34
N THR A 60 1.33 -27.41 4.27
CA THR A 60 2.21 -27.80 5.40
C THR A 60 1.94 -26.88 6.62
N PRO A 61 2.18 -27.32 7.88
CA PRO A 61 1.68 -26.65 9.09
C PRO A 61 2.61 -25.61 9.74
N ASN A 62 3.74 -25.24 9.13
CA ASN A 62 4.72 -24.35 9.75
C ASN A 62 4.80 -23.03 8.99
N GLY A 63 4.05 -22.04 9.47
CA GLY A 63 3.87 -20.73 8.84
C GLY A 63 5.09 -19.82 8.91
N THR A 64 6.07 -20.05 8.03
CA THR A 64 7.06 -19.02 7.66
C THR A 64 6.57 -18.35 6.38
N LEU A 65 5.96 -17.17 6.50
CA LEU A 65 5.64 -16.33 5.35
C LEU A 65 6.93 -15.70 4.80
N LEU A 66 7.53 -16.34 3.80
CA LEU A 66 8.47 -15.66 2.91
C LEU A 66 7.65 -14.87 1.89
N VAL A 67 7.21 -13.68 2.28
CA VAL A 67 6.72 -12.70 1.29
C VAL A 67 7.94 -12.19 0.55
N ASN A 68 8.09 -12.63 -0.69
CA ASN A 68 9.12 -12.15 -1.62
C ASN A 68 8.73 -10.73 -2.06
N MET A 69 8.92 -9.74 -1.19
CA MET A 69 8.73 -8.32 -1.51
C MET A 69 9.89 -7.86 -2.43
N PRO A 70 9.60 -7.24 -3.58
CA PRO A 70 10.64 -6.59 -4.38
C PRO A 70 11.26 -5.43 -3.58
N PRO A 71 12.57 -5.15 -3.73
CA PRO A 71 13.21 -4.04 -3.03
C PRO A 71 12.61 -2.72 -3.54
N LEU A 72 11.94 -1.99 -2.64
CA LEU A 72 11.50 -0.63 -2.90
C LEU A 72 12.74 0.25 -3.11
N LEU A 73 12.82 0.87 -4.27
CA LEU A 73 13.80 1.89 -4.60
C LEU A 73 13.70 3.01 -3.56
N ASP A 74 14.80 3.24 -2.85
CA ASP A 74 14.96 4.24 -1.81
C ASP A 74 14.95 5.64 -2.42
N ASP A 75 13.75 6.21 -2.53
CA ASP A 75 13.53 7.62 -2.85
C ASP A 75 12.76 8.27 -1.70
N SER A 76 13.47 8.65 -0.64
CA SER A 76 13.45 10.02 -0.09
C SER A 76 14.01 10.06 1.33
N ARG A 77 15.26 10.51 1.40
CA ARG A 77 15.89 11.37 2.41
C ARG A 77 14.92 12.00 3.43
N ARG A 78 14.49 11.22 4.42
CA ARG A 78 14.35 11.56 5.86
C ARG A 78 13.98 10.30 6.65
N CYS A 79 14.76 9.23 6.47
CA CYS A 79 14.74 8.11 7.40
C CYS A 79 15.33 8.62 8.72
N THR A 80 14.48 9.00 9.67
CA THR A 80 14.91 9.18 11.05
C THR A 80 15.25 7.80 11.58
N ASP A 81 16.50 7.60 12.02
CA ASP A 81 16.91 6.35 12.65
C ASP A 81 16.05 6.11 13.88
N MET A 82 15.07 5.21 13.76
CA MET A 82 14.08 4.93 14.78
C MET A 82 13.93 3.42 14.96
N THR A 83 13.98 2.97 16.21
CA THR A 83 13.75 1.58 16.61
C THR A 83 12.43 1.50 17.37
N ILE A 84 11.54 0.59 16.97
CA ILE A 84 10.30 0.29 17.68
C ILE A 84 10.41 -1.13 18.25
N THR A 85 10.26 -1.28 19.56
CA THR A 85 10.16 -2.58 20.23
C THR A 85 8.82 -2.70 20.93
N GLY A 86 8.19 -3.87 20.92
CA GLY A 86 6.88 -4.08 21.56
C GLY A 86 6.89 -5.29 22.49
N THR A 87 6.13 -5.20 23.58
CA THR A 87 5.82 -6.33 24.47
C THR A 87 4.32 -6.39 24.66
N MET A 88 3.76 -7.60 24.65
CA MET A 88 2.33 -7.83 24.86
C MET A 88 2.10 -8.39 26.27
N ASN A 89 1.13 -7.81 26.97
CA ASN A 89 0.61 -8.37 28.22
C ASN A 89 -0.44 -9.44 27.88
N PRO A 90 -0.25 -10.71 28.25
CA PRO A 90 -1.21 -11.77 27.93
C PRO A 90 -2.46 -11.77 28.83
N GLU A 91 -2.50 -10.98 29.91
CA GLU A 91 -3.64 -10.99 30.83
C GLU A 91 -4.82 -10.12 30.36
N ASP A 92 -4.51 -9.04 29.63
CA ASP A 92 -5.49 -8.05 29.16
C ASP A 92 -5.32 -7.69 27.68
N ASP A 93 -4.50 -8.45 26.95
CA ASP A 93 -4.14 -8.24 25.55
C ASP A 93 -3.54 -6.85 25.24
N THR A 94 -3.05 -6.12 26.25
CA THR A 94 -2.47 -4.79 26.06
C THR A 94 -1.09 -4.88 25.41
N ILE A 95 -0.85 -4.07 24.38
CA ILE A 95 0.44 -3.96 23.71
C ILE A 95 1.16 -2.70 24.17
N PHE A 96 2.34 -2.88 24.76
CA PHE A 96 3.26 -1.80 25.11
C PHE A 96 4.29 -1.62 24.01
N LEU A 97 4.25 -0.47 23.34
CA LEU A 97 5.28 -0.10 22.35
C LEU A 97 6.27 0.89 22.95
N LYS A 98 7.56 0.61 22.74
CA LYS A 98 8.68 1.49 23.07
C LYS A 98 9.32 1.97 21.78
N VAL A 99 9.35 3.28 21.60
CA VAL A 99 9.95 3.93 20.45
C VAL A 99 11.24 4.62 20.89
N LYS A 100 12.35 4.32 20.21
CA LYS A 100 13.64 4.99 20.38
C LYS A 100 13.95 5.73 19.09
N ILE A 101 14.13 7.04 19.18
CA ILE A 101 14.50 7.90 18.06
C ILE A 101 15.95 8.32 18.27
N SER A 102 16.86 7.95 17.38
CA SER A 102 18.25 8.37 17.38
C SER A 102 18.37 9.64 16.55
N ASN A 103 18.12 10.80 17.13
CA ASN A 103 18.52 12.06 16.48
C ASN A 103 20.03 12.27 16.67
N LYS A 104 20.73 12.55 15.57
CA LYS A 104 21.96 13.36 15.64
C LYS A 104 21.48 14.80 15.73
N ASP A 105 21.78 15.44 16.85
CA ASP A 105 21.53 16.85 17.19
C ASP A 105 20.10 17.17 17.66
N GLY A 106 20.03 17.70 18.89
CA GLY A 106 18.80 18.09 19.60
C GLY A 106 18.47 19.58 19.47
#